data_AF-A0A6M4BMK1-F1
#
_entry.id   AF-A0A6M4BMK1-F1
#
_cell.length_a   1.000
_cell.length_b   1.000
_cell.length_c   1.000
_cell.angle_alpha   90.00
_cell.angle_beta   90.00
_cell.angle_gamma   90.00
#
_symmetry.space_group_name_H-M   'P 1'
#
loop_
_entity.id
_entity.type
_entity.pdbx_description
1 polymer ?
#
loop_
_entity_poly.entity_id
_entity_poly.type
_entity_poly.pdbx_seq_one_letter_code
_entity_poly.pdbx_strand_id
1 'polypeptide(L)'
;AEEANTWKLIHCLYADSISEHPESLDTLLQETTLSQQTLVSALFSSDSELRLLQLLVDWLEATAAYQEEVTKTSAPIIGNNIHWGNTLHELLIGTSLFNKEKNKSMITCMDPDAPRRQKKAIHSDDAKDDNDLCKRIFTEVRCGKFKEAVSLCISAGQAWRGAVLQGWILLHYLPREDPNEPLRISGNPSRDLWKWCALAIATNKEENIYYRATIGILVGHLASTVPACQGSWEDLLWAHLRVQIEARVDKFLHEHHATVEANTTTVEVLDLLQSELQVEELSLQQVFSAVKSLLDGRKESHYQTCQRYLMLGHVRSIMQDSLEWIDGAED
;
A
#
# COMPACT_ATOMS: atom_id res chain seq x y z
N ALA A 1 19.29 -15.64 6.20
CA ALA A 1 18.53 -14.48 5.67
C ALA A 1 18.17 -13.50 6.79
N GLU A 2 17.58 -13.98 7.88
CA GLU A 2 17.14 -13.14 9.02
C GLU A 2 18.28 -12.34 9.68
N GLU A 3 19.46 -12.94 9.87
CA GLU A 3 20.63 -12.23 10.40
C GLU A 3 21.03 -11.05 9.51
N ALA A 4 21.17 -11.27 8.20
CA ALA A 4 21.51 -10.21 7.24
C ALA A 4 20.46 -9.09 7.22
N ASN A 5 19.18 -9.43 7.37
CA ASN A 5 18.10 -8.43 7.48
C ASN A 5 18.23 -7.61 8.76
N THR A 6 18.62 -8.24 9.87
CA THR A 6 18.85 -7.55 11.16
C THR A 6 20.02 -6.58 11.06
N TRP A 7 21.13 -6.96 10.41
CA TRP A 7 22.25 -6.06 10.15
C TRP A 7 21.86 -4.87 9.27
N LYS A 8 21.06 -5.09 8.23
CA LYS A 8 20.51 -4.00 7.40
C LYS A 8 19.65 -3.05 8.23
N LEU A 9 18.81 -3.56 9.13
CA LEU A 9 18.00 -2.74 10.03
C LEU A 9 18.87 -1.84 10.91
N ILE A 10 19.88 -2.41 11.56
CA ILE A 10 20.83 -1.67 12.40
C ILE A 10 21.50 -0.57 11.58
N HIS A 11 21.97 -0.89 10.39
CA HIS A 11 22.61 0.08 9.50
C HIS A 11 21.66 1.24 9.16
N CYS A 12 20.42 0.95 8.76
CA CYS A 12 19.43 1.99 8.45
C CYS A 12 19.15 2.89 9.67
N LEU A 13 18.85 2.30 10.83
CA LEU A 13 18.57 3.05 12.06
C LEU A 13 19.76 3.93 12.48
N TYR A 14 20.98 3.40 12.38
CA TYR A 14 22.18 4.15 12.73
C TYR A 14 22.43 5.30 11.75
N ALA A 15 22.28 5.06 10.45
CA ALA A 15 22.48 6.08 9.42
C ALA A 15 21.50 7.26 9.58
N ASP A 16 20.24 7.02 9.93
CA ASP A 16 19.27 8.09 10.19
C ASP A 16 19.62 8.88 11.46
N SER A 17 20.11 8.20 12.51
CA SER A 17 20.46 8.82 13.79
C SER A 17 21.64 9.79 13.74
N ILE A 18 22.54 9.63 12.76
CA ILE A 18 23.71 10.50 12.57
C ILE A 18 23.49 11.59 11.52
N SER A 19 22.38 11.52 10.77
CA SER A 19 22.08 12.49 9.72
C SER A 19 21.57 13.80 10.32
N GLU A 20 22.02 14.93 9.79
CA GLU A 20 21.47 16.23 10.16
C GLU A 20 20.08 16.38 9.52
N HIS A 21 19.08 16.70 10.35
CA HIS A 21 17.70 16.89 9.90
C HIS A 21 17.32 18.36 10.03
N PRO A 22 16.64 18.96 9.04
CA PRO A 22 16.27 20.37 9.08
C PRO A 22 15.29 20.66 10.23
N GLU A 23 15.51 21.77 10.94
CA GLU A 23 14.88 22.02 12.25
C GLU A 23 13.45 22.57 12.20
N SER A 24 12.97 23.17 11.09
CA SER A 24 11.68 23.89 11.14
C SER A 24 10.88 23.86 9.84
N LEU A 25 9.63 23.42 9.98
CA LEU A 25 8.56 23.47 8.99
C LEU A 25 8.00 24.90 8.82
N ASP A 26 8.17 25.77 9.83
CA ASP A 26 7.51 27.07 9.92
C ASP A 26 7.89 28.04 8.79
N THR A 27 9.12 27.93 8.28
CA THR A 27 9.58 28.77 7.16
C THR A 27 8.91 28.37 5.86
N LEU A 28 8.65 27.08 5.67
CA LEU A 28 8.03 26.54 4.46
C LEU A 28 6.52 26.82 4.44
N LEU A 29 5.83 26.71 5.57
CA LEU A 29 4.39 26.96 5.67
C LEU A 29 3.97 28.42 5.39
N GLN A 30 4.93 29.36 5.38
CA GLN A 30 4.67 30.74 4.98
C GLN A 30 4.48 30.89 3.46
N GLU A 31 4.91 29.90 2.68
CA GLU A 31 4.72 29.88 1.23
C GLU A 31 3.27 29.50 0.88
N THR A 32 2.59 30.36 0.11
CA THR A 32 1.16 30.20 -0.21
C THR A 32 0.88 29.26 -1.39
N THR A 33 1.91 28.76 -2.07
CA THR A 33 1.78 27.99 -3.32
C THR A 33 2.57 26.69 -3.26
N LEU A 34 2.32 25.89 -2.23
CA LEU A 34 2.98 24.61 -2.05
C LEU A 34 2.11 23.48 -2.61
N SER A 35 2.76 22.46 -3.18
CA SER A 35 2.06 21.25 -3.55
C SER A 35 2.05 20.25 -2.40
N GLN A 36 1.12 19.29 -2.42
CA GLN A 36 1.03 18.24 -1.40
C GLN A 36 2.35 17.48 -1.25
N GLN A 37 3.05 17.19 -2.35
CA GLN A 37 4.35 16.52 -2.27
C GLN A 37 5.38 17.33 -1.47
N THR A 38 5.50 18.64 -1.69
CA THR A 38 6.46 19.49 -0.98
C THR A 38 6.16 19.55 0.51
N LEU A 39 4.88 19.71 0.86
CA LEU A 39 4.41 19.69 2.24
C LEU A 39 4.77 18.37 2.93
N VAL A 40 4.44 17.23 2.30
CA VAL A 40 4.72 15.91 2.85
C VAL A 40 6.23 15.66 2.96
N SER A 41 7.03 16.04 1.96
CA SER A 41 8.49 15.95 2.04
C SER A 41 9.07 16.77 3.21
N ALA A 42 8.50 17.95 3.47
CA ALA A 42 8.90 18.77 4.61
C ALA A 42 8.47 18.12 5.94
N LEU A 43 7.27 17.54 6.03
CA LEU A 43 6.80 16.78 7.19
C LEU A 43 7.76 15.62 7.53
N PHE A 44 8.12 14.81 6.53
CA PHE A 44 9.12 13.75 6.73
C PHE A 44 10.45 14.35 7.18
N SER A 45 10.87 15.51 6.68
CA SER A 45 12.16 16.09 7.09
C SER A 45 12.14 16.64 8.53
N SER A 46 10.99 17.06 9.05
CA SER A 46 10.85 17.61 10.41
C SER A 46 10.48 16.56 11.46
N ASP A 47 9.62 15.60 11.13
CA ASP A 47 9.08 14.62 12.09
C ASP A 47 9.96 13.36 12.16
N SER A 48 10.71 13.21 13.24
CA SER A 48 11.59 12.06 13.47
C SER A 48 10.84 10.74 13.65
N GLU A 49 9.64 10.77 14.24
CA GLU A 49 8.85 9.55 14.43
C GLU A 49 8.34 9.07 13.07
N LEU A 50 7.80 9.97 12.24
CA LEU A 50 7.32 9.62 10.91
C LEU A 50 8.45 9.10 10.01
N ARG A 51 9.66 9.69 10.08
CA ARG A 51 10.85 9.15 9.39
C ARG A 51 11.19 7.75 9.84
N LEU A 52 11.20 7.51 11.16
CA LEU A 52 11.45 6.18 11.69
C LEU A 52 10.44 5.18 11.10
N LEU A 53 9.14 5.49 11.11
CA LEU A 53 8.13 4.60 10.53
C LEU A 53 8.39 4.30 9.04
N GLN A 54 8.74 5.31 8.24
CA GLN A 54 9.05 5.13 6.82
C GLN A 54 10.31 4.29 6.61
N LEU A 55 11.35 4.50 7.41
CA LEU A 55 12.58 3.71 7.37
C LEU A 55 12.31 2.23 7.66
N LEU A 56 11.44 1.96 8.64
CA LEU A 56 11.01 0.59 8.96
C LEU A 56 10.21 -0.04 7.81
N VAL A 57 9.34 0.73 7.17
CA VAL A 57 8.62 0.31 5.95
C VAL A 57 9.60 -0.02 4.82
N ASP A 58 10.54 0.88 4.51
CA ASP A 58 11.53 0.68 3.45
C ASP A 58 12.37 -0.57 3.70
N TRP A 59 12.77 -0.80 4.95
CA TRP A 59 13.48 -2.02 5.34
C TRP A 59 12.63 -3.30 5.15
N LEU A 60 11.34 -3.26 5.53
CA LEU A 60 10.41 -4.38 5.32
C LEU A 60 10.18 -4.66 3.83
N GLU A 61 10.03 -3.62 3.02
CA GLU A 61 9.84 -3.72 1.57
C GLU A 61 11.07 -4.27 0.86
N ALA A 62 12.26 -3.76 1.19
CA ALA A 62 13.53 -4.26 0.67
C ALA A 62 13.78 -5.73 1.06
N THR A 63 13.40 -6.11 2.27
CA THR A 63 13.49 -7.51 2.75
C THR A 63 12.55 -8.42 1.96
N ALA A 64 11.30 -8.00 1.73
CA ALA A 64 10.35 -8.76 0.92
C ALA A 64 10.79 -8.88 -0.54
N ALA A 65 11.30 -7.79 -1.13
CA ALA A 65 11.81 -7.78 -2.51
C ALA A 65 12.95 -8.79 -2.70
N TYR A 66 13.89 -8.84 -1.75
CA TYR A 66 14.97 -9.82 -1.76
C TYR A 66 14.46 -11.25 -1.65
N GLN A 67 13.49 -11.50 -0.76
CA GLN A 67 12.90 -12.83 -0.60
C GLN A 67 12.21 -13.29 -1.89
N GLU A 68 11.40 -12.43 -2.51
CA GLU A 68 10.70 -12.74 -3.77
C GLU A 68 11.68 -13.04 -4.92
N GLU A 69 12.80 -12.32 -4.99
CA GLU A 69 13.84 -12.56 -5.99
C GLU A 69 14.55 -13.91 -5.82
N VAL A 70 14.75 -14.34 -4.58
CA VAL A 70 15.37 -15.62 -4.24
C VAL A 70 14.38 -16.77 -4.42
N THR A 71 13.11 -16.57 -4.12
CA THR A 71 12.12 -17.64 -4.13
C THR A 71 11.50 -17.90 -5.49
N LYS A 72 11.51 -16.93 -6.45
CA LYS A 72 10.98 -17.00 -7.84
C LYS A 72 10.36 -18.35 -8.24
N THR A 73 9.25 -18.68 -7.61
CA THR A 73 8.53 -19.97 -7.76
C THR A 73 7.17 -19.76 -8.39
N SER A 74 6.73 -18.50 -8.52
CA SER A 74 5.50 -18.11 -9.16
C SER A 74 5.66 -18.18 -10.69
N ALA A 75 4.74 -18.88 -11.34
CA ALA A 75 4.65 -18.90 -12.80
C ALA A 75 4.49 -17.45 -13.32
N PRO A 76 5.15 -17.09 -14.44
CA PRO A 76 5.00 -15.76 -15.01
C PRO A 76 3.53 -15.51 -15.36
N ILE A 77 3.03 -14.35 -14.96
CA ILE A 77 1.73 -13.88 -15.44
C ILE A 77 1.84 -13.71 -16.96
N ILE A 78 0.96 -14.40 -17.68
CA ILE A 78 0.93 -14.34 -19.14
C ILE A 78 0.34 -12.97 -19.54
N GLY A 79 1.20 -12.01 -19.84
CA GLY A 79 0.82 -10.69 -20.34
C GLY A 79 0.41 -10.75 -21.80
N ASN A 80 -0.86 -11.09 -22.06
CA ASN A 80 -1.43 -11.10 -23.42
C ASN A 80 -2.06 -9.75 -23.82
N ASN A 81 -1.96 -8.70 -22.98
CA ASN A 81 -2.59 -7.39 -23.16
C ASN A 81 -4.13 -7.43 -23.38
N ILE A 82 -4.78 -8.55 -23.06
CA ILE A 82 -6.21 -8.74 -23.24
C ILE A 82 -6.84 -9.05 -21.89
N HIS A 83 -7.74 -8.18 -21.46
CA HIS A 83 -8.57 -8.40 -20.29
C HIS A 83 -9.63 -9.47 -20.57
N TRP A 84 -9.70 -10.50 -19.70
CA TRP A 84 -10.67 -11.60 -19.75
C TRP A 84 -10.81 -12.23 -21.16
N GLY A 85 -9.68 -12.70 -21.70
CA GLY A 85 -9.62 -13.22 -23.07
C GLY A 85 -10.57 -14.39 -23.33
N ASN A 86 -10.77 -15.27 -22.35
CA ASN A 86 -11.67 -16.41 -22.50
C ASN A 86 -13.14 -15.96 -22.52
N THR A 87 -13.51 -15.03 -21.63
CA THR A 87 -14.84 -14.43 -21.54
C THR A 87 -15.17 -13.68 -22.82
N LEU A 88 -14.22 -12.90 -23.36
CA LEU A 88 -14.37 -12.21 -24.64
C LEU A 88 -14.61 -13.21 -25.77
N HIS A 89 -13.81 -14.27 -25.83
CA HIS A 89 -13.94 -15.32 -26.83
C HIS A 89 -15.30 -16.03 -26.76
N GLU A 90 -15.77 -16.39 -25.56
CA GLU A 90 -17.09 -16.99 -25.38
C GLU A 90 -18.23 -16.03 -25.76
N LEU A 91 -18.09 -14.73 -25.49
CA LEU A 91 -19.07 -13.73 -25.92
C LEU A 91 -19.15 -13.60 -27.44
N LEU A 92 -18.01 -13.63 -28.13
CA LEU A 92 -17.93 -13.56 -29.59
C LEU A 92 -18.44 -14.84 -30.27
N ILE A 93 -18.23 -16.01 -29.68
CA ILE A 93 -18.78 -17.28 -30.21
C ILE A 93 -20.26 -17.44 -29.88
N GLY A 94 -20.66 -17.09 -28.67
CA GLY A 94 -22.00 -17.29 -28.14
C GLY A 94 -23.08 -16.41 -28.79
N THR A 95 -22.70 -15.46 -29.65
CA THR A 95 -23.60 -14.81 -30.62
C THR A 95 -24.05 -15.74 -31.75
N SER A 96 -23.46 -16.94 -31.89
CA SER A 96 -23.92 -17.98 -32.82
C SER A 96 -25.15 -18.73 -32.28
N LEU A 97 -26.12 -19.01 -33.17
CA LEU A 97 -27.48 -19.47 -32.86
C LEU A 97 -27.59 -20.74 -32.00
N PHE A 98 -26.51 -21.50 -31.84
CA PHE A 98 -26.49 -22.81 -31.18
C PHE A 98 -26.17 -22.80 -29.67
N ASN A 99 -25.80 -21.66 -29.06
CA ASN A 99 -25.32 -21.59 -27.66
C ASN A 99 -26.12 -20.67 -26.70
N LYS A 100 -27.35 -20.29 -27.05
CA LYS A 100 -28.15 -19.31 -26.27
C LYS A 100 -28.42 -19.67 -24.81
N GLU A 101 -28.44 -20.95 -24.44
CA GLU A 101 -28.76 -21.36 -23.06
C GLU A 101 -27.57 -21.30 -22.10
N LYS A 102 -26.34 -21.53 -22.58
CA LYS A 102 -25.11 -21.42 -21.76
C LYS A 102 -24.75 -19.97 -21.39
N ASN A 103 -25.18 -18.99 -22.19
CA ASN A 103 -24.80 -17.58 -22.03
C ASN A 103 -25.62 -16.78 -21.00
N LYS A 104 -26.64 -17.36 -20.35
CA LYS A 104 -27.46 -16.59 -19.39
C LYS A 104 -26.70 -16.21 -18.12
N SER A 105 -25.76 -17.04 -17.68
CA SER A 105 -24.96 -16.85 -16.45
C SER A 105 -23.71 -16.01 -16.63
N MET A 106 -23.28 -15.74 -17.86
CA MET A 106 -22.08 -14.97 -18.17
C MET A 106 -22.39 -13.49 -18.43
N ILE A 107 -21.47 -12.61 -18.04
CA ILE A 107 -21.55 -11.17 -18.31
C ILE A 107 -21.74 -10.86 -19.79
N THR A 108 -22.38 -9.75 -20.11
CA THR A 108 -22.61 -9.30 -21.51
C THR A 108 -21.75 -8.11 -21.91
N CYS A 109 -20.98 -7.54 -20.99
CA CYS A 109 -20.16 -6.35 -21.20
C CYS A 109 -18.78 -6.58 -20.58
N MET A 110 -17.73 -6.04 -21.20
CA MET A 110 -16.32 -6.28 -20.81
C MET A 110 -15.74 -5.21 -19.86
N ASP A 111 -16.57 -4.30 -19.36
CA ASP A 111 -16.15 -3.34 -18.35
C ASP A 111 -15.91 -4.03 -16.99
N PRO A 112 -14.96 -3.54 -16.17
CA PRO A 112 -14.52 -4.24 -14.96
C PRO A 112 -15.61 -4.37 -13.89
N ASP A 113 -16.62 -3.50 -13.90
CA ASP A 113 -17.75 -3.59 -12.96
C ASP A 113 -18.94 -4.41 -13.50
N ALA A 114 -18.85 -4.97 -14.72
CA ALA A 114 -19.90 -5.79 -15.32
C ALA A 114 -20.30 -7.00 -14.46
N PRO A 115 -19.38 -7.78 -13.87
CA PRO A 115 -19.76 -8.92 -13.03
C PRO A 115 -20.64 -8.50 -11.86
N ARG A 116 -20.28 -7.40 -11.21
CA ARG A 116 -21.02 -6.81 -10.08
C ARG A 116 -22.36 -6.23 -10.52
N ARG A 117 -22.35 -5.37 -11.55
CA ARG A 117 -23.54 -4.67 -12.06
C ARG A 117 -24.59 -5.64 -12.59
N GLN A 118 -24.15 -6.70 -13.27
CA GLN A 118 -25.05 -7.69 -13.87
C GLN A 118 -25.36 -8.87 -12.95
N LYS A 119 -24.61 -9.04 -11.85
CA LYS A 119 -24.63 -10.22 -10.97
C LYS A 119 -24.42 -11.52 -11.76
N LYS A 120 -23.40 -11.51 -12.61
CA LYS A 120 -23.05 -12.61 -13.52
C LYS A 120 -21.56 -12.92 -13.40
N ALA A 121 -21.18 -14.13 -13.78
CA ALA A 121 -19.80 -14.57 -13.71
C ALA A 121 -19.03 -14.26 -15.01
N ILE A 122 -17.72 -14.19 -14.88
CA ILE A 122 -16.78 -14.30 -16.00
C ILE A 122 -16.39 -15.77 -16.19
N HIS A 123 -15.65 -16.08 -17.25
CA HIS A 123 -15.09 -17.41 -17.46
C HIS A 123 -14.22 -17.84 -16.26
N SER A 124 -14.26 -19.12 -15.88
CA SER A 124 -13.58 -19.60 -14.67
C SER A 124 -12.06 -19.42 -14.73
N ASP A 125 -11.47 -19.61 -15.91
CA ASP A 125 -10.02 -19.42 -16.11
C ASP A 125 -9.64 -17.94 -15.97
N ASP A 126 -10.47 -17.04 -16.50
CA ASP A 126 -10.24 -15.59 -16.34
C ASP A 126 -10.38 -15.15 -14.88
N ALA A 127 -11.30 -15.76 -14.12
CA ALA A 127 -11.44 -15.49 -12.69
C ALA A 127 -10.22 -15.95 -11.89
N LYS A 128 -9.64 -17.10 -12.26
CA LYS A 128 -8.40 -17.59 -11.66
C LYS A 128 -7.21 -16.69 -12.02
N ASP A 129 -7.07 -16.35 -13.29
CA ASP A 129 -6.00 -15.46 -13.78
C ASP A 129 -6.09 -14.07 -13.13
N ASP A 130 -7.30 -13.53 -12.95
CA ASP A 130 -7.49 -12.26 -12.26
C ASP A 130 -7.12 -12.33 -10.77
N ASN A 131 -7.41 -13.44 -10.09
CA ASN A 131 -6.99 -13.67 -8.71
C ASN A 131 -5.45 -13.73 -8.59
N ASP A 132 -4.79 -14.47 -9.48
CA ASP A 132 -3.33 -14.61 -9.48
C ASP A 132 -2.66 -13.27 -9.82
N LEU A 133 -3.24 -12.49 -10.74
CA LEU A 133 -2.82 -11.12 -11.03
C LEU A 133 -2.97 -10.20 -9.82
N CYS A 134 -4.13 -10.20 -9.14
CA CYS A 134 -4.35 -9.40 -7.93
C CYS A 134 -3.32 -9.74 -6.85
N LYS A 135 -3.03 -11.04 -6.65
CA LYS A 135 -2.01 -11.50 -5.72
C LYS A 135 -0.63 -10.97 -6.08
N ARG A 136 -0.23 -11.06 -7.35
CA ARG A 136 1.07 -10.54 -7.79
C ARG A 136 1.17 -9.03 -7.64
N ILE A 137 0.14 -8.28 -8.00
CA ILE A 137 0.09 -6.82 -7.81
C ILE A 137 0.33 -6.48 -6.34
N PHE A 138 -0.38 -7.16 -5.43
CA PHE A 138 -0.18 -6.99 -3.99
C PHE A 138 1.26 -7.32 -3.57
N THR A 139 1.85 -8.40 -4.08
CA THR A 139 3.26 -8.75 -3.83
C THR A 139 4.22 -7.66 -4.30
N GLU A 140 4.05 -7.09 -5.50
CA GLU A 140 4.90 -6.01 -5.99
C GLU A 140 4.77 -4.75 -5.11
N VAL A 141 3.55 -4.40 -4.71
CA VAL A 141 3.30 -3.29 -3.77
C VAL A 141 3.96 -3.55 -2.42
N ARG A 142 3.88 -4.79 -1.90
CA ARG A 142 4.56 -5.22 -0.67
C ARG A 142 6.09 -5.16 -0.78
N CYS A 143 6.63 -5.24 -1.99
CA CYS A 143 8.07 -5.12 -2.26
C CYS A 143 8.52 -3.67 -2.54
N GLY A 144 7.64 -2.68 -2.41
CA GLY A 144 7.93 -1.29 -2.79
C GLY A 144 8.04 -1.06 -4.31
N LYS A 145 7.72 -2.07 -5.13
CA LYS A 145 7.83 -2.08 -6.60
C LYS A 145 6.54 -1.57 -7.23
N PHE A 146 6.13 -0.35 -6.87
CA PHE A 146 4.84 0.21 -7.27
C PHE A 146 4.73 0.42 -8.80
N LYS A 147 5.82 0.83 -9.45
CA LYS A 147 5.84 1.04 -10.91
C LYS A 147 5.64 -0.27 -11.65
N GLU A 148 6.24 -1.34 -11.14
CA GLU A 148 6.12 -2.70 -11.65
C GLU A 148 4.69 -3.21 -11.47
N ALA A 149 4.06 -2.94 -10.31
CA ALA A 149 2.65 -3.27 -10.07
C ALA A 149 1.71 -2.62 -11.11
N VAL A 150 1.93 -1.35 -11.43
CA VAL A 150 1.17 -0.64 -12.49
C VAL A 150 1.47 -1.23 -13.88
N SER A 151 2.74 -1.54 -14.16
CA SER A 151 3.15 -2.17 -15.42
C SER A 151 2.49 -3.54 -15.61
N LEU A 152 2.35 -4.32 -14.54
CA LEU A 152 1.65 -5.61 -14.56
C LEU A 152 0.18 -5.43 -14.94
N CYS A 153 -0.53 -4.47 -14.34
CA CYS A 153 -1.91 -4.13 -14.70
C CYS A 153 -2.03 -3.83 -16.20
N ILE A 154 -1.14 -3.00 -16.75
CA ILE A 154 -1.16 -2.63 -18.17
C ILE A 154 -0.90 -3.86 -19.05
N SER A 155 0.12 -4.66 -18.72
CA SER A 155 0.49 -5.87 -19.49
C SER A 155 -0.60 -6.95 -19.49
N ALA A 156 -1.45 -6.98 -18.46
CA ALA A 156 -2.60 -7.86 -18.36
C ALA A 156 -3.86 -7.31 -19.08
N GLY A 157 -3.75 -6.18 -19.79
CA GLY A 157 -4.89 -5.52 -20.44
C GLY A 157 -5.81 -4.76 -19.46
N GLN A 158 -5.38 -4.57 -18.21
CA GLN A 158 -6.14 -3.92 -17.15
C GLN A 158 -5.58 -2.52 -16.83
N ALA A 159 -5.39 -1.70 -17.86
CA ALA A 159 -4.92 -0.32 -17.70
C ALA A 159 -5.82 0.50 -16.75
N TRP A 160 -7.12 0.18 -16.66
CA TRP A 160 -8.04 0.76 -15.69
C TRP A 160 -7.60 0.51 -14.24
N ARG A 161 -7.13 -0.70 -13.91
CA ARG A 161 -6.65 -1.05 -12.57
C ARG A 161 -5.35 -0.30 -12.29
N GLY A 162 -4.47 -0.22 -13.28
CA GLY A 162 -3.25 0.59 -13.21
C GLY A 162 -3.53 2.09 -12.96
N ALA A 163 -4.60 2.62 -13.55
CA ALA A 163 -5.05 4.00 -13.30
C ALA A 163 -5.59 4.16 -11.87
N VAL A 164 -6.41 3.22 -11.38
CA VAL A 164 -6.90 3.21 -9.99
C VAL A 164 -5.74 3.18 -9.01
N LEU A 165 -4.74 2.32 -9.23
CA LEU A 165 -3.57 2.23 -8.36
C LEU A 165 -2.81 3.54 -8.26
N GLN A 166 -2.79 4.39 -9.28
CA GLN A 166 -2.03 5.65 -9.30
C GLN A 166 -2.75 6.82 -8.62
N GLY A 167 -4.01 6.68 -8.21
CA GLY A 167 -4.78 7.80 -7.65
C GLY A 167 -4.30 8.28 -6.27
N TRP A 168 -3.49 7.50 -5.56
CA TRP A 168 -2.86 7.90 -4.29
C TRP A 168 -1.69 8.89 -4.43
N ILE A 169 -1.16 9.07 -5.65
CA ILE A 169 0.03 9.89 -5.88
C ILE A 169 -0.28 11.35 -5.52
N LEU A 170 0.53 11.92 -4.63
CA LEU A 170 0.42 13.29 -4.17
C LEU A 170 0.48 14.28 -5.33
N LEU A 171 -0.38 15.30 -5.25
CA LEU A 171 -0.32 16.44 -6.15
C LEU A 171 1.04 17.15 -6.03
N HIS A 172 1.70 17.34 -7.16
CA HIS A 172 2.94 18.10 -7.25
C HIS A 172 3.00 19.02 -8.45
N TYR A 173 3.65 20.16 -8.26
CA TYR A 173 3.85 21.15 -9.30
C TYR A 173 5.17 20.88 -10.00
N LEU A 174 5.13 20.82 -11.32
CA LEU A 174 6.34 20.66 -12.13
C LEU A 174 7.10 22.00 -12.18
N PRO A 175 8.44 21.97 -12.25
CA PRO A 175 9.25 23.18 -12.40
C PRO A 175 8.77 24.02 -13.59
N ARG A 176 8.71 25.34 -13.39
CA ARG A 176 8.39 26.32 -14.44
C ARG A 176 9.65 27.09 -14.81
N GLU A 177 9.88 27.28 -16.10
CA GLU A 177 11.00 28.09 -16.59
C GLU A 177 10.62 29.58 -16.62
N ASP A 178 9.36 29.88 -16.93
CA ASP A 178 8.77 31.23 -16.88
C ASP A 178 7.63 31.29 -15.83
N PRO A 179 7.64 32.26 -14.89
CA PRO A 179 6.56 32.47 -13.93
C PRO A 179 5.17 32.67 -14.55
N ASN A 180 5.10 33.12 -15.80
CA ASN A 180 3.84 33.31 -16.54
C ASN A 180 3.32 32.05 -17.23
N GLU A 181 4.10 30.95 -17.23
CA GLU A 181 3.62 29.68 -17.77
C GLU A 181 2.50 29.09 -16.92
N PRO A 182 1.51 28.43 -17.56
CA PRO A 182 0.45 27.76 -16.84
C PRO A 182 1.04 26.71 -15.90
N LEU A 183 0.49 26.62 -14.70
CA LEU A 183 0.89 25.64 -13.72
C LEU A 183 0.71 24.23 -14.29
N ARG A 184 1.82 23.49 -14.41
CA ARG A 184 1.79 22.09 -14.81
C ARG A 184 1.81 21.22 -13.56
N ILE A 185 0.83 20.33 -13.47
CA ILE A 185 0.66 19.44 -12.32
C ILE A 185 0.94 18.00 -12.70
N SER A 186 1.28 17.20 -11.70
CA SER A 186 1.37 15.75 -11.76
C SER A 186 0.87 15.18 -10.43
N GLY A 187 0.55 13.88 -10.42
CA GLY A 187 -0.22 13.26 -9.34
C GLY A 187 -1.71 13.59 -9.43
N ASN A 188 -2.43 13.40 -8.33
CA ASN A 188 -3.88 13.51 -8.30
C ASN A 188 -4.35 14.77 -7.55
N PRO A 189 -4.93 15.78 -8.23
CA PRO A 189 -5.50 16.96 -7.57
C PRO A 189 -6.75 16.66 -6.75
N SER A 190 -7.43 15.53 -7.00
CA SER A 190 -8.59 15.04 -6.27
C SER A 190 -8.25 13.78 -5.47
N ARG A 191 -7.10 13.78 -4.77
CA ARG A 191 -6.59 12.61 -4.04
C ARG A 191 -7.57 12.08 -3.00
N ASP A 192 -8.18 12.97 -2.22
CA ASP A 192 -9.10 12.58 -1.15
C ASP A 192 -10.43 12.05 -1.71
N LEU A 193 -10.91 12.61 -2.82
CA LEU A 193 -12.04 12.03 -3.56
C LEU A 193 -11.72 10.62 -4.07
N TRP A 194 -10.52 10.42 -4.61
CA TRP A 194 -10.06 9.10 -5.02
C TRP A 194 -10.02 8.15 -3.81
N LYS A 195 -9.53 8.60 -2.65
CA LYS A 195 -9.51 7.79 -1.43
C LYS A 195 -10.89 7.37 -1.00
N TRP A 196 -11.87 8.28 -1.00
CA TRP A 196 -13.24 7.96 -0.64
C TRP A 196 -13.86 6.94 -1.60
N CYS A 197 -13.67 7.10 -2.91
CA CYS A 197 -14.09 6.10 -3.91
C CYS A 197 -13.37 4.76 -3.74
N ALA A 198 -12.07 4.78 -3.47
CA ALA A 198 -11.23 3.61 -3.29
C ALA A 198 -11.54 2.87 -1.97
N LEU A 199 -12.00 3.58 -0.94
CA LEU A 199 -12.47 3.00 0.32
C LEU A 199 -13.67 2.08 0.09
N ALA A 200 -14.57 2.43 -0.83
CA ALA A 200 -15.69 1.57 -1.22
C ALA A 200 -15.21 0.24 -1.85
N ILE A 201 -14.07 0.24 -2.56
CA ILE A 201 -13.45 -0.98 -3.08
C ILE A 201 -12.84 -1.79 -1.93
N ALA A 202 -12.03 -1.13 -1.08
CA ALA A 202 -11.35 -1.77 0.04
C ALA A 202 -12.32 -2.43 1.03
N THR A 203 -13.47 -1.81 1.29
CA THR A 203 -14.47 -2.31 2.24
C THR A 203 -15.41 -3.36 1.65
N ASN A 204 -15.55 -3.44 0.33
CA ASN A 204 -16.41 -4.42 -0.32
C ASN A 204 -15.85 -5.84 -0.21
N LYS A 205 -16.47 -6.69 0.62
CA LYS A 205 -16.02 -8.09 0.86
C LYS A 205 -16.22 -9.02 -0.33
N GLU A 206 -17.00 -8.62 -1.35
CA GLU A 206 -17.16 -9.39 -2.59
C GLU A 206 -15.96 -9.23 -3.53
N GLU A 207 -15.14 -8.20 -3.33
CA GLU A 207 -13.92 -7.97 -4.12
C GLU A 207 -12.79 -8.93 -3.72
N ASN A 208 -11.86 -9.13 -4.65
CA ASN A 208 -10.68 -9.96 -4.42
C ASN A 208 -9.88 -9.48 -3.19
N ILE A 209 -9.53 -10.41 -2.29
CA ILE A 209 -8.81 -10.12 -1.05
C ILE A 209 -7.51 -9.33 -1.25
N TYR A 210 -6.73 -9.66 -2.29
CA TYR A 210 -5.46 -8.98 -2.59
C TYR A 210 -5.67 -7.62 -3.24
N TYR A 211 -6.72 -7.47 -4.05
CA TYR A 211 -7.10 -6.17 -4.59
C TYR A 211 -7.55 -5.22 -3.48
N ARG A 212 -8.43 -5.70 -2.59
CA ARG A 212 -8.86 -4.97 -1.39
C ARG A 212 -7.67 -4.58 -0.51
N ALA A 213 -6.72 -5.49 -0.30
CA ALA A 213 -5.54 -5.23 0.50
C ALA A 213 -4.61 -4.18 -0.13
N THR A 214 -4.43 -4.24 -1.46
CA THR A 214 -3.65 -3.26 -2.22
C THR A 214 -4.27 -1.87 -2.09
N ILE A 215 -5.58 -1.75 -2.36
CA ILE A 215 -6.30 -0.48 -2.22
C ILE A 215 -6.31 -0.02 -0.75
N GLY A 216 -6.49 -0.93 0.19
CA GLY A 216 -6.44 -0.66 1.62
C GLY A 216 -5.15 0.01 2.07
N ILE A 217 -3.99 -0.47 1.60
CA ILE A 217 -2.69 0.15 1.88
C ILE A 217 -2.59 1.56 1.30
N LEU A 218 -3.09 1.78 0.08
CA LEU A 218 -3.00 3.08 -0.58
C LEU A 218 -3.97 4.12 -0.01
N VAL A 219 -5.10 3.68 0.54
CA VAL A 219 -6.09 4.55 1.19
C VAL A 219 -5.75 4.81 2.66
N GLY A 220 -5.12 3.85 3.34
CA GLY A 220 -4.90 3.89 4.78
C GLY A 220 -5.93 3.06 5.57
N HIS A 221 -6.57 2.07 4.96
CA HIS A 221 -7.58 1.23 5.59
C HIS A 221 -7.02 -0.15 5.98
N LEU A 222 -6.59 -0.29 7.24
CA LEU A 222 -5.91 -1.49 7.74
C LEU A 222 -6.78 -2.75 7.67
N ALA A 223 -8.08 -2.65 8.00
CA ALA A 223 -8.96 -3.80 8.12
C ALA A 223 -9.17 -4.57 6.80
N SER A 224 -9.01 -3.91 5.65
CA SER A 224 -9.04 -4.58 4.34
C SER A 224 -7.73 -5.28 3.99
N THR A 225 -6.62 -4.87 4.60
CA THR A 225 -5.28 -5.37 4.28
C THR A 225 -4.86 -6.54 5.17
N VAL A 226 -5.23 -6.51 6.45
CA VAL A 226 -4.90 -7.58 7.43
C VAL A 226 -5.19 -8.98 6.89
N PRO A 227 -6.34 -9.29 6.26
CA PRO A 227 -6.63 -10.62 5.73
C PRO A 227 -5.60 -11.15 4.73
N ALA A 228 -4.96 -10.29 3.93
CA ALA A 228 -3.95 -10.70 2.96
C ALA A 228 -2.54 -10.86 3.58
N CYS A 229 -2.33 -10.34 4.80
CA CYS A 229 -1.05 -10.36 5.51
C CYS A 229 -1.00 -11.44 6.62
N GLN A 230 -2.08 -12.19 6.83
CA GLN A 230 -2.17 -13.16 7.92
C GLN A 230 -1.07 -14.21 7.87
N GLY A 231 -0.47 -14.49 9.03
CA GLY A 231 0.55 -15.52 9.18
C GLY A 231 1.99 -15.05 8.94
N SER A 232 2.21 -13.77 8.64
CA SER A 232 3.54 -13.15 8.47
C SER A 232 3.69 -11.96 9.42
N TRP A 233 4.68 -11.99 10.30
CA TRP A 233 4.96 -10.89 11.23
C TRP A 233 5.38 -9.65 10.47
N GLU A 234 6.22 -9.83 9.44
CA GLU A 234 6.74 -8.78 8.58
C GLU A 234 5.62 -8.08 7.79
N ASP A 235 4.66 -8.83 7.24
CA ASP A 235 3.58 -8.26 6.44
C ASP A 235 2.54 -7.55 7.30
N LEU A 236 2.22 -8.10 8.49
CA LEU A 236 1.36 -7.42 9.46
C LEU A 236 2.00 -6.13 9.94
N LEU A 237 3.27 -6.17 10.36
CA LEU A 237 4.00 -4.98 10.77
C LEU A 237 4.03 -3.93 9.65
N TRP A 238 4.38 -4.34 8.42
CA TRP A 238 4.38 -3.45 7.25
C TRP A 238 3.02 -2.79 7.04
N ALA A 239 1.93 -3.56 7.08
CA ALA A 239 0.58 -3.03 6.86
C ALA A 239 0.19 -2.00 7.94
N HIS A 240 0.48 -2.30 9.21
CA HIS A 240 0.22 -1.35 10.30
C HIS A 240 1.04 -0.07 10.14
N LEU A 241 2.34 -0.17 9.87
CA LEU A 241 3.22 1.01 9.71
C LEU A 241 2.81 1.86 8.51
N ARG A 242 2.51 1.25 7.36
CA ARG A 242 2.03 1.95 6.17
C ARG A 242 0.75 2.75 6.44
N VAL A 243 -0.23 2.15 7.12
CA VAL A 243 -1.48 2.84 7.48
C VAL A 243 -1.23 3.97 8.48
N GLN A 244 -0.34 3.78 9.43
CA GLN A 244 0.04 4.79 10.42
C GLN A 244 0.75 6.00 9.79
N ILE A 245 1.58 5.77 8.76
CA ILE A 245 2.18 6.84 7.95
C ILE A 245 1.08 7.58 7.17
N GLU A 246 0.20 6.84 6.51
CA GLU A 246 -0.87 7.40 5.69
C GLU A 246 -1.82 8.29 6.51
N ALA A 247 -2.20 7.85 7.71
CA ALA A 247 -3.04 8.63 8.62
C ALA A 247 -2.37 9.95 9.07
N ARG A 248 -1.06 9.91 9.40
CA ARG A 248 -0.30 11.12 9.75
C ARG A 248 -0.17 12.08 8.57
N VAL A 249 0.05 11.56 7.36
CA VAL A 249 0.10 12.35 6.13
C VAL A 249 -1.25 13.00 5.82
N ASP A 250 -2.34 12.26 5.89
CA ASP A 250 -3.69 12.79 5.63
C ASP A 250 -4.07 13.88 6.62
N LYS A 251 -3.82 13.67 7.92
CA LYS A 251 -4.07 14.67 8.95
C LYS A 251 -3.28 15.94 8.68
N PHE A 252 -1.99 15.81 8.37
CA PHE A 252 -1.13 16.94 8.05
C PHE A 252 -1.61 17.71 6.82
N LEU A 253 -1.94 17.01 5.73
CA LEU A 253 -2.46 17.63 4.52
C LEU A 253 -3.81 18.31 4.74
N HIS A 254 -4.66 17.77 5.61
CA HIS A 254 -5.93 18.38 5.97
C HIS A 254 -5.73 19.69 6.74
N GLU A 255 -4.82 19.72 7.72
CA GLU A 255 -4.48 20.93 8.48
C GLU A 255 -3.89 22.04 7.59
N HIS A 256 -3.24 21.67 6.49
CA HIS A 256 -2.55 22.58 5.56
C HIS A 256 -3.22 22.71 4.19
N HIS A 257 -4.46 22.25 4.03
CA HIS A 257 -5.16 22.15 2.74
C HIS A 257 -5.24 23.47 1.96
N ALA A 258 -5.30 24.60 2.69
CA ALA A 258 -5.40 25.95 2.13
C ALA A 258 -4.16 26.40 1.33
N THR A 259 -3.03 25.69 1.44
CA THR A 259 -1.78 26.02 0.73
C THR A 259 -1.69 25.43 -0.67
N VAL A 260 -2.66 24.58 -1.06
CA VAL A 260 -2.61 23.79 -2.30
C VAL A 260 -3.62 24.31 -3.34
N GLU A 261 -3.19 25.28 -4.15
CA GLU A 261 -4.02 25.94 -5.18
C GLU A 261 -4.74 24.97 -6.13
N ALA A 262 -4.09 23.89 -6.58
CA ALA A 262 -4.67 22.97 -7.56
C ALA A 262 -5.44 21.79 -6.93
N ASN A 263 -5.65 21.77 -5.61
CA ASN A 263 -6.48 20.74 -4.98
C ASN A 263 -7.95 20.96 -5.35
N THR A 264 -8.59 19.92 -5.90
CA THR A 264 -9.97 19.97 -6.39
C THR A 264 -10.95 19.23 -5.49
N THR A 265 -10.51 18.71 -4.34
CA THR A 265 -11.39 18.05 -3.37
C THR A 265 -12.25 19.09 -2.65
N THR A 266 -13.56 18.87 -2.61
CA THR A 266 -14.49 19.73 -1.86
C THR A 266 -14.50 19.38 -0.37
N VAL A 267 -14.93 20.33 0.47
CA VAL A 267 -15.02 20.13 1.92
C VAL A 267 -15.97 18.98 2.27
N GLU A 268 -17.09 18.84 1.55
CA GLU A 268 -18.05 17.76 1.79
C GLU A 268 -17.45 16.36 1.60
N VAL A 269 -16.58 16.21 0.59
CA VAL A 269 -15.88 14.94 0.34
C VAL A 269 -14.85 14.65 1.43
N LEU A 270 -14.15 15.68 1.91
CA LEU A 270 -13.20 15.55 3.02
C LEU A 270 -13.92 15.09 4.29
N ASP A 271 -15.04 15.72 4.64
CA ASP A 271 -15.83 15.36 5.82
C ASP A 271 -16.36 13.92 5.75
N LEU A 272 -16.84 13.50 4.57
CA LEU A 272 -17.29 12.12 4.34
C LEU A 272 -16.13 11.12 4.51
N LEU A 273 -14.99 11.38 3.87
CA LEU A 273 -13.81 10.52 3.97
C LEU A 273 -13.35 10.37 5.43
N GLN A 274 -13.25 11.48 6.17
CA GLN A 274 -12.86 11.47 7.58
C GLN A 274 -13.83 10.66 8.43
N SER A 275 -15.13 10.79 8.18
CA SER A 275 -16.16 10.06 8.92
C SER A 275 -16.10 8.55 8.70
N GLU A 276 -15.73 8.10 7.50
CA GLU A 276 -15.74 6.69 7.10
C GLU A 276 -14.41 5.96 7.35
N LEU A 277 -13.27 6.62 7.16
CA LEU A 277 -11.94 5.98 7.21
C LEU A 277 -11.39 5.82 8.63
N GLN A 278 -11.77 6.71 9.57
CA GLN A 278 -11.38 6.75 11.00
C GLN A 278 -10.19 5.86 11.39
N VAL A 279 -8.99 6.43 11.34
CA VAL A 279 -7.76 5.73 11.74
C VAL A 279 -7.29 6.27 13.09
N GLU A 280 -7.16 5.37 14.07
CA GLU A 280 -6.53 5.70 15.35
C GLU A 280 -5.01 5.81 15.18
N GLU A 281 -4.43 6.92 15.63
CA GLU A 281 -2.98 7.07 15.71
C GLU A 281 -2.42 6.20 16.85
N LEU A 282 -1.54 5.29 16.49
CA LEU A 282 -0.89 4.37 17.41
C LEU A 282 0.59 4.70 17.53
N SER A 283 1.10 4.60 18.75
CA SER A 283 2.54 4.53 18.99
C SER A 283 3.12 3.23 18.42
N LEU A 284 4.43 3.22 18.16
CA LEU A 284 5.12 2.02 17.67
C LEU A 284 4.97 0.82 18.64
N GLN A 285 4.92 1.07 19.95
CA GLN A 285 4.66 0.01 20.95
C GLN A 285 3.25 -0.57 20.81
N GLN A 286 2.23 0.27 20.62
CA GLN A 286 0.86 -0.17 20.39
C GLN A 286 0.74 -0.95 19.07
N VAL A 287 1.45 -0.53 18.01
CA VAL A 287 1.52 -1.28 16.75
C VAL A 287 2.02 -2.71 16.99
N PHE A 288 3.14 -2.88 17.71
CA PHE A 288 3.64 -4.23 18.02
C PHE A 288 2.66 -5.04 18.87
N SER A 289 1.94 -4.41 19.80
CA SER A 289 0.92 -5.11 20.58
C SER A 289 -0.24 -5.60 19.71
N ALA A 290 -0.66 -4.79 18.73
CA ALA A 290 -1.69 -5.16 17.77
C ALA A 290 -1.22 -6.30 16.85
N VAL A 291 -0.02 -6.20 16.27
CA VAL A 291 0.59 -7.27 15.46
C VAL A 291 0.66 -8.59 16.24
N LYS A 292 1.12 -8.54 17.51
CA LYS A 292 1.19 -9.72 18.37
C LYS A 292 -0.18 -10.37 18.60
N SER A 293 -1.24 -9.58 18.73
CA SER A 293 -2.62 -10.10 18.87
C SER A 293 -3.12 -10.82 17.61
N LEU A 294 -2.65 -10.41 16.43
CA LEU A 294 -3.05 -10.97 15.13
C LEU A 294 -2.23 -12.20 14.70
N LEU A 295 -1.18 -12.56 15.44
CA LEU A 295 -0.35 -13.72 15.14
C LEU A 295 -0.93 -15.05 15.66
N ASP A 296 -2.13 -15.06 16.24
CA ASP A 296 -2.87 -16.26 16.66
C ASP A 296 -2.02 -17.28 17.46
N GLY A 297 -1.16 -16.77 18.35
CA GLY A 297 -0.30 -17.59 19.21
C GLY A 297 1.02 -18.05 18.59
N ARG A 298 1.34 -17.65 17.35
CA ARG A 298 2.69 -17.81 16.80
C ARG A 298 3.68 -16.94 17.57
N LYS A 299 4.79 -17.53 18.00
CA LYS A 299 5.86 -16.82 18.69
C LYS A 299 6.76 -16.12 17.66
N GLU A 300 7.20 -14.93 18.01
CA GLU A 300 8.30 -14.26 17.31
C GLU A 300 9.54 -15.16 17.35
N SER A 301 10.30 -15.20 16.25
CA SER A 301 11.65 -15.79 16.30
C SER A 301 12.57 -14.96 17.19
N HIS A 302 13.72 -15.51 17.59
CA HIS A 302 14.74 -14.74 18.30
C HIS A 302 15.18 -13.51 17.49
N TYR A 303 15.32 -13.64 16.16
CA TYR A 303 15.64 -12.52 15.29
C TYR A 303 14.54 -11.47 15.25
N GLN A 304 13.27 -11.86 15.14
CA GLN A 304 12.14 -10.93 15.16
C GLN A 304 12.03 -10.21 16.52
N THR A 305 12.33 -10.91 17.62
CA THR A 305 12.40 -10.32 18.95
C THR A 305 13.49 -9.25 19.03
N CYS A 306 14.70 -9.56 18.54
CA CYS A 306 15.80 -8.59 18.46
C CYS A 306 15.45 -7.39 17.56
N GLN A 307 14.86 -7.64 16.39
CA GLN A 307 14.43 -6.59 15.45
C GLN A 307 13.40 -5.68 16.10
N ARG A 308 12.37 -6.22 16.76
CA ARG A 308 11.40 -5.43 17.52
C ARG A 308 12.06 -4.55 18.58
N TYR A 309 13.01 -5.09 19.35
CA TYR A 309 13.74 -4.29 20.33
C TYR A 309 14.59 -3.19 19.70
N LEU A 310 15.25 -3.46 18.58
CA LEU A 310 16.00 -2.43 17.83
C LEU A 310 15.07 -1.30 17.37
N MET A 311 13.92 -1.64 16.80
CA MET A 311 12.91 -0.66 16.33
C MET A 311 12.35 0.19 17.47
N LEU A 312 12.20 -0.39 18.67
CA LEU A 312 11.76 0.31 19.87
C LEU A 312 12.89 1.06 20.60
N GLY A 313 14.14 0.96 20.14
CA GLY A 313 15.30 1.52 20.85
C GLY A 313 15.67 0.80 22.14
N HIS A 314 15.11 -0.38 22.41
CA HIS A 314 15.31 -1.18 23.62
C HIS A 314 16.55 -2.09 23.51
N VAL A 315 17.70 -1.54 23.12
CA VAL A 315 18.92 -2.33 22.83
C VAL A 315 19.40 -3.15 24.04
N ARG A 316 19.22 -2.64 25.27
CA ARG A 316 19.60 -3.37 26.49
C ARG A 316 18.78 -4.65 26.70
N SER A 317 17.50 -4.65 26.30
CA SER A 317 16.64 -5.83 26.41
C SER A 317 17.13 -6.97 25.53
N ILE A 318 17.77 -6.67 24.39
CA ILE A 318 18.38 -7.70 23.53
C ILE A 318 19.44 -8.48 24.30
N MET A 319 20.31 -7.79 25.03
CA MET A 319 21.40 -8.41 25.79
C MET A 319 20.87 -9.25 26.95
N GLN A 320 19.84 -8.76 27.64
CA GLN A 320 19.22 -9.48 28.75
C GLN A 320 18.53 -10.77 28.28
N ASP A 321 17.66 -10.68 27.27
CA ASP A 321 16.96 -11.85 26.74
C ASP A 321 17.94 -12.86 26.12
N SER A 322 19.04 -12.38 25.53
CA SER A 322 20.09 -13.28 25.01
C SER A 322 20.79 -14.09 26.11
N LEU A 323 20.98 -13.53 27.31
CA LEU A 323 21.51 -14.27 28.46
C LEU A 323 20.53 -15.36 28.91
N GLU A 324 19.24 -15.02 29.01
CA GLU A 324 18.19 -15.99 29.35
C GLU A 324 18.09 -17.13 28.32
N TRP A 325 18.30 -16.84 27.03
CA TRP A 325 18.32 -17.87 25.98
C TRP A 325 19.53 -18.80 26.07
N ILE A 326 20.68 -18.30 26.53
CA ILE A 326 21.86 -19.14 26.78
C ILE A 326 21.61 -20.04 27.98
N ASP A 327 21.14 -19.46 29.09
CA ASP A 327 20.86 -20.22 30.32
C ASP A 327 19.81 -21.31 30.08
N GLY A 328 18.76 -21.00 29.31
CA GLY A 328 17.71 -21.97 28.97
C GLY A 328 18.08 -22.99 27.87
N ALA A 329 19.24 -22.88 27.23
CA ALA A 329 19.73 -23.84 26.25
C ALA A 329 20.66 -24.91 26.87
N GLU A 330 21.13 -24.69 28.10
CA GLU A 330 21.94 -25.65 28.86
C GLU A 330 21.11 -26.70 29.61
N ASP A 331 19.78 -26.52 29.70
CA ASP A 331 18.78 -27.45 30.25
C ASP A 331 18.06 -28.26 29.15
#